data_AF-A0A081NM48-F1
#
_entry.id   AF-A0A081NM48-F1
#
_cell.length_a   1.000
_cell.length_b   1.000
_cell.length_c   1.000
_cell.angle_alpha   90.00
_cell.angle_beta   90.00
_cell.angle_gamma   90.00
#
_symmetry.space_group_name_H-M   'P 1'
#
loop_
_entity.id
_entity.type
_entity.pdbx_description
1 polymer ?
#
loop_
_entity_poly.entity_id
_entity_poly.type
_entity_poly.pdbx_seq_one_letter_code
_entity_poly.pdbx_strand_id
1 'polypeptide(L)'
;MGHRWLLSAVKSNRAPTGYLDLNNCKLSKNISDLPADNRTYRISFNENFSYDPDDGSITTIMNILYQQTRNLGGTPVLMSRPATIILTSKPQRESITYQVVMTHNEKTMMQLYECPWDKAVFLWKPKGSLFN
;
A
#
# COMPACT_ATOMS: atom_id res chain seq x y z
N MET A 1 -14.37 -3.30 9.86
CA MET A 1 -14.68 -3.20 8.41
C MET A 1 -13.46 -3.68 7.65
N GLY A 2 -13.59 -4.58 6.68
CA GLY A 2 -12.42 -5.31 6.12
C GLY A 2 -12.58 -5.72 4.66
N HIS A 3 -11.95 -6.83 4.25
CA HIS A 3 -11.96 -7.34 2.86
C HIS A 3 -13.35 -7.37 2.21
N ARG A 4 -14.37 -7.88 2.91
CA ARG A 4 -15.75 -7.96 2.39
C ARG A 4 -16.31 -6.60 1.96
N TRP A 5 -15.95 -5.54 2.70
CA TRP A 5 -16.37 -4.18 2.40
C TRP A 5 -15.66 -3.64 1.16
N LEU A 6 -14.34 -3.88 1.06
CA LEU A 6 -13.57 -3.55 -0.14
C LEU A 6 -14.13 -4.26 -1.38
N LEU A 7 -14.42 -5.56 -1.27
CA LEU A 7 -15.02 -6.35 -2.35
C LEU A 7 -16.36 -5.77 -2.80
N SER A 8 -17.24 -5.45 -1.85
CA SER A 8 -18.54 -4.84 -2.17
C SER A 8 -18.38 -3.49 -2.88
N ALA A 9 -17.47 -2.64 -2.39
CA ALA A 9 -17.22 -1.33 -2.98
C ALA A 9 -16.66 -1.44 -4.40
N VAL A 10 -15.67 -2.31 -4.61
CA VAL A 10 -15.08 -2.61 -5.92
C VAL A 10 -16.14 -3.12 -6.90
N LYS A 11 -16.93 -4.12 -6.51
CA LYS A 11 -18.02 -4.66 -7.36
C LYS A 11 -19.10 -3.63 -7.68
N SER A 12 -19.27 -2.62 -6.84
CA SER A 12 -20.23 -1.52 -7.05
C SER A 12 -19.64 -0.30 -7.77
N ASN A 13 -18.43 -0.40 -8.31
CA ASN A 13 -17.68 0.69 -8.95
C ASN A 13 -17.51 1.94 -8.04
N ARG A 14 -17.26 1.69 -6.75
CA ARG A 14 -17.08 2.70 -5.71
C ARG A 14 -15.87 2.40 -4.86
N ALA A 15 -14.81 1.95 -5.51
CA ALA A 15 -13.57 1.62 -4.82
C ALA A 15 -13.09 2.79 -3.94
N PRO A 16 -12.50 2.50 -2.77
CA PRO A 16 -12.06 3.54 -1.85
C PRO A 16 -10.73 4.14 -2.31
N THR A 17 -10.49 5.35 -1.79
CA THR A 17 -9.13 5.89 -1.65
C THR A 17 -8.84 6.06 -0.18
N GLY A 18 -7.60 6.28 0.21
CA GLY A 18 -7.30 6.48 1.61
C GLY A 18 -5.81 6.65 1.85
N TYR A 19 -5.42 6.37 3.07
CA TYR A 19 -4.02 6.33 3.45
C TYR A 19 -3.76 5.21 4.44
N LEU A 20 -2.52 4.75 4.43
CA LEU A 20 -2.05 3.69 5.29
C LEU A 20 -0.71 4.15 5.87
N ASP A 21 -0.67 4.24 7.19
CA ASP A 21 0.50 4.60 7.96
C ASP A 21 1.24 3.34 8.39
N LEU A 22 2.44 3.14 7.85
CA LEU A 22 3.25 1.96 8.12
C LEU A 22 3.72 1.87 9.58
N ASN A 23 3.66 2.96 10.36
CA ASN A 23 3.87 2.91 11.81
C ASN A 23 2.88 1.97 12.52
N ASN A 24 1.67 1.85 11.98
CA ASN A 24 0.63 1.01 12.55
C ASN A 24 0.60 -0.40 11.93
N CYS A 25 1.57 -0.72 11.09
CA CYS A 25 1.70 -2.02 10.45
C CYS A 25 2.85 -2.82 11.04
N LYS A 26 2.71 -4.14 11.02
CA LYS A 26 3.79 -5.05 11.40
C LYS A 26 4.67 -5.32 10.19
N LEU A 27 5.96 -5.03 10.28
CA LEU A 27 6.94 -5.48 9.28
C LEU A 27 7.10 -7.00 9.39
N SER A 28 6.55 -7.72 8.42
CA SER A 28 6.54 -9.18 8.34
C SER A 28 7.82 -9.71 7.66
N LYS A 29 8.34 -8.99 6.66
CA LYS A 29 9.57 -9.36 5.94
C LYS A 29 10.33 -8.12 5.46
N ASN A 30 11.66 -8.13 5.57
CA ASN A 30 12.52 -7.10 5.01
C ASN A 30 13.69 -7.75 4.26
N ILE A 31 13.67 -7.61 2.93
CA ILE A 31 14.75 -7.97 2.02
C ILE A 31 15.32 -6.67 1.45
N SER A 32 15.84 -5.80 2.31
CA SER A 32 16.50 -4.56 1.92
C SER A 32 17.57 -4.19 2.94
N ASP A 33 18.48 -3.30 2.57
CA ASP A 33 19.42 -2.66 3.47
C ASP A 33 18.81 -1.44 4.19
N LEU A 34 17.52 -1.16 3.93
CA LEU A 34 16.81 -0.02 4.49
C LEU A 34 16.15 -0.38 5.83
N PRO A 35 16.08 0.58 6.77
CA PRO A 35 15.29 0.42 7.98
C PRO A 35 13.81 0.25 7.63
N ALA A 36 13.04 -0.20 8.62
CA ALA A 36 11.58 -0.25 8.51
C ALA A 36 11.05 1.13 8.10
N ASP A 37 10.25 1.15 7.04
CA ASP A 37 9.53 2.33 6.61
C ASP A 37 8.38 2.59 7.57
N ASN A 38 8.23 3.85 7.92
CA ASN A 38 7.38 4.33 8.98
C ASN A 38 6.54 5.53 8.48
N ARG A 39 6.37 5.63 7.16
CA ARG A 39 5.64 6.71 6.51
C ARG A 39 4.20 6.34 6.22
N THR A 40 3.42 7.38 5.97
CA THR A 40 2.05 7.28 5.48
C THR A 40 2.03 7.38 3.96
N TYR A 41 1.34 6.44 3.33
CA TYR A 41 1.17 6.39 1.89
C TYR A 41 -0.30 6.49 1.50
N ARG A 42 -0.57 7.26 0.44
CA ARG A 42 -1.88 7.25 -0.20
C ARG A 42 -2.11 5.88 -0.83
N ILE A 43 -3.32 5.36 -0.66
CA ILE A 43 -3.79 4.13 -1.29
C ILE A 43 -5.00 4.46 -2.18
N SER A 44 -5.08 3.82 -3.35
CA SER A 44 -6.20 3.99 -4.27
C SER A 44 -6.53 2.65 -4.91
N PHE A 45 -7.82 2.30 -4.86
CA PHE A 45 -8.38 1.19 -5.63
C PHE A 45 -9.24 1.71 -6.80
N ASN A 46 -9.19 3.00 -7.13
CA ASN A 46 -10.02 3.56 -8.21
C ASN A 46 -9.42 3.35 -9.61
N GLU A 47 -8.09 3.31 -9.71
CA GLU A 47 -7.39 3.44 -10.99
C GLU A 47 -6.78 2.12 -11.46
N ASN A 48 -6.15 1.35 -10.55
CA ASN A 48 -5.30 0.21 -10.92
C ASN A 48 -5.47 -0.95 -9.95
N PHE A 49 -6.63 -1.62 -9.97
CA PHE A 49 -6.88 -2.82 -9.17
C PHE A 49 -7.26 -4.04 -10.01
N SER A 50 -7.01 -5.22 -9.46
CA SER A 50 -7.49 -6.50 -9.97
C SER A 50 -8.26 -7.25 -8.88
N TYR A 51 -9.22 -8.07 -9.32
CA TYR A 51 -9.92 -9.04 -8.48
C TYR A 51 -9.66 -10.43 -9.06
N ASP A 52 -9.13 -11.32 -8.23
CA ASP A 52 -8.94 -12.72 -8.57
C ASP A 52 -10.18 -13.52 -8.11
N PRO A 53 -10.95 -14.13 -9.02
CA PRO A 53 -12.12 -14.91 -8.66
C PRO A 53 -11.79 -16.24 -7.97
N ASP A 54 -10.59 -16.80 -8.15
CA ASP A 54 -10.23 -18.13 -7.68
C ASP A 54 -9.96 -18.12 -6.16
N ASP A 55 -9.24 -17.10 -5.68
CA ASP A 55 -8.93 -16.93 -4.25
C ASP A 55 -9.65 -15.74 -3.58
N GLY A 56 -10.42 -14.98 -4.36
CA GLY A 56 -11.16 -13.81 -3.93
C GLY A 56 -10.28 -12.62 -3.58
N SER A 57 -8.99 -12.61 -3.95
CA SER A 57 -8.08 -11.52 -3.60
C SER A 57 -8.35 -10.25 -4.39
N ILE A 58 -8.09 -9.11 -3.76
CA ILE A 58 -8.11 -7.80 -4.40
C ILE A 58 -6.72 -7.22 -4.27
N THR A 59 -6.11 -6.88 -5.40
CA THR A 59 -4.77 -6.30 -5.46
C THR A 59 -4.82 -4.94 -6.13
N THR A 60 -4.06 -3.97 -5.63
CA THR A 60 -3.81 -2.69 -6.32
C THR A 60 -2.31 -2.43 -6.34
N ILE A 61 -1.86 -1.81 -7.43
CA ILE A 61 -0.45 -1.47 -7.64
C ILE A 61 -0.33 0.03 -7.82
N MET A 62 0.64 0.63 -7.13
CA MET A 62 0.91 2.05 -7.20
C MET A 62 2.41 2.29 -7.33
N ASN A 63 2.79 3.17 -8.25
CA ASN A 63 4.17 3.61 -8.36
C ASN A 63 4.36 4.91 -7.58
N ILE A 64 5.40 4.96 -6.77
CA ILE A 64 5.75 6.13 -5.96
C ILE A 64 7.23 6.46 -6.13
N LEU A 65 7.58 7.67 -5.72
CA LEU A 65 8.96 8.07 -5.52
C LEU A 65 9.28 7.97 -4.02
N TYR A 66 10.03 6.94 -3.64
CA TYR A 66 10.54 6.77 -2.29
C TYR A 66 11.64 7.79 -2.03
N GLN A 67 11.40 8.73 -1.11
CA GLN A 67 12.37 9.77 -0.78
C GLN A 67 13.01 9.51 0.58
N GLN A 68 14.32 9.68 0.69
CA GLN A 68 15.05 9.54 1.95
C GLN A 68 16.17 10.55 2.02
N THR A 69 16.33 11.19 3.17
CA THR A 69 17.51 12.03 3.43
C THR A 69 18.64 11.15 3.95
N ARG A 70 19.81 11.23 3.30
CA ARG A 70 21.03 10.55 3.72
C ARG A 70 22.12 11.58 4.01
N ASN A 71 22.82 11.43 5.13
CA ASN A 71 23.99 12.26 5.42
C ASN A 71 25.22 11.70 4.69
N LEU A 72 25.81 12.50 3.82
CA LEU A 72 27.07 12.22 3.13
C LEU A 72 28.12 13.23 3.59
N GLY A 73 29.07 12.77 4.40
CA GLY A 73 30.14 13.65 4.91
C GLY A 73 29.63 14.87 5.69
N GLY A 74 28.56 14.72 6.47
CA GLY A 74 27.94 15.83 7.23
C GLY A 74 26.95 16.68 6.44
N THR A 75 26.80 16.47 5.13
CA THR A 75 25.80 17.17 4.31
C THR A 75 24.56 16.29 4.13
N PRO A 76 23.36 16.75 4.50
CA PRO A 76 22.12 16.02 4.22
C PRO A 76 21.80 16.12 2.72
N VAL A 77 21.69 14.96 2.05
CA VAL A 77 21.35 14.85 0.63
C VAL A 77 20.03 14.10 0.50
N LEU A 78 19.10 14.67 -0.29
CA LEU A 78 17.85 14.01 -0.62
C LEU A 78 18.08 12.96 -1.71
N MET A 79 17.85 11.70 -1.38
CA MET A 79 17.83 10.61 -2.34
C MET A 79 16.39 10.26 -2.70
N SER A 80 16.12 10.09 -3.99
CA SER A 80 14.82 9.65 -4.50
C SER A 80 14.99 8.35 -5.28
N ARG A 81 14.17 7.34 -4.98
CA ARG A 81 14.20 6.02 -5.63
C ARG A 81 12.79 5.65 -6.09
N PRO A 82 12.59 5.26 -7.36
CA PRO A 82 11.31 4.69 -7.77
C PRO A 82 10.99 3.44 -6.95
N ALA A 83 9.75 3.34 -6.48
CA ALA A 83 9.26 2.16 -5.79
C ALA A 83 7.87 1.79 -6.30
N THR A 84 7.57 0.50 -6.28
CA THR A 84 6.27 -0.05 -6.58
C THR A 84 5.67 -0.58 -5.29
N ILE A 85 4.50 -0.08 -4.96
CA ILE A 85 3.69 -0.57 -3.86
C ILE A 85 2.69 -1.57 -4.41
N ILE A 86 2.59 -2.73 -3.77
CA ILE A 86 1.57 -3.74 -4.04
C ILE A 86 0.76 -3.91 -2.76
N LEU A 87 -0.53 -3.54 -2.81
CA LEU A 87 -1.47 -3.84 -1.74
C LEU A 87 -2.31 -5.03 -2.12
N THR A 88 -2.40 -6.01 -1.23
CA THR A 88 -3.22 -7.20 -1.42
C THR A 88 -4.12 -7.45 -0.22
N SER A 89 -5.38 -7.71 -0.50
CA SER A 89 -6.42 -8.01 0.46
C SER A 89 -7.01 -9.38 0.15
N LYS A 90 -7.20 -10.24 1.17
CA LYS A 90 -7.77 -11.60 1.00
C LYS A 90 -8.94 -11.85 1.96
N PRO A 91 -9.94 -12.68 1.59
CA PRO A 91 -11.17 -12.88 2.39
C PRO A 91 -10.97 -13.37 3.83
N GLN A 92 -9.97 -14.19 4.09
CA GLN A 92 -9.71 -14.82 5.39
C GLN A 92 -8.61 -14.12 6.20
N ARG A 93 -8.08 -12.98 5.72
CA ARG A 93 -7.04 -12.22 6.44
C ARG A 93 -7.64 -11.03 7.17
N GLU A 94 -7.24 -10.87 8.42
CA GLU A 94 -7.58 -9.73 9.27
C GLU A 94 -6.72 -8.49 8.98
N SER A 95 -5.73 -8.63 8.10
CA SER A 95 -4.83 -7.57 7.67
C SER A 95 -4.80 -7.44 6.16
N ILE A 96 -4.43 -6.25 5.71
CA ILE A 96 -4.02 -5.97 4.34
C ILE A 96 -2.52 -6.16 4.26
N THR A 97 -2.08 -6.84 3.22
CA THR A 97 -0.67 -6.97 2.93
C THR A 97 -0.23 -5.76 2.10
N TYR A 98 0.79 -5.05 2.58
CA TYR A 98 1.34 -3.87 1.92
C TYR A 98 2.82 -4.14 1.63
N GLN A 99 3.18 -4.23 0.36
CA GLN A 99 4.53 -4.54 -0.08
C GLN A 99 5.15 -3.34 -0.78
N VAL A 100 6.34 -2.91 -0.35
CA VAL A 100 7.15 -1.91 -1.05
C VAL A 100 8.27 -2.64 -1.77
N VAL A 101 8.33 -2.51 -3.08
CA VAL A 101 9.38 -3.08 -3.94
C VAL A 101 10.17 -1.95 -4.58
N MET A 102 11.49 -2.03 -4.52
CA MET A 102 12.40 -1.03 -5.08
C MET A 102 13.50 -1.74 -5.85
N THR A 103 13.95 -1.18 -6.97
CA THR A 103 15.13 -1.68 -7.67
C THR A 103 16.21 -0.62 -7.64
N HIS A 104 17.39 -0.96 -7.13
CA HIS A 104 18.54 -0.06 -7.09
C HIS A 104 19.83 -0.83 -7.37
N ASN A 105 20.64 -0.33 -8.32
CA ASN A 105 21.90 -0.97 -8.73
C ASN A 105 21.72 -2.47 -9.03
N GLU A 106 20.73 -2.81 -9.86
CA GLU A 106 20.39 -4.19 -10.26
C GLU A 106 19.94 -5.12 -9.10
N LYS A 107 19.80 -4.58 -7.88
CA LYS A 107 19.27 -5.32 -6.73
C LYS A 107 17.81 -4.96 -6.48
N THR A 108 16.96 -5.98 -6.39
CA THR A 108 15.57 -5.82 -5.95
C THR A 108 15.53 -5.88 -4.43
N MET A 109 14.96 -4.83 -3.84
CA MET A 109 14.70 -4.68 -2.43
C MET A 109 13.20 -4.78 -2.17
N MET A 110 12.83 -5.34 -1.03
CA MET A 110 11.43 -5.52 -0.67
C MET A 110 11.18 -5.40 0.83
N GLN A 111 10.11 -4.70 1.19
CA GLN A 111 9.58 -4.67 2.55
C GLN A 111 8.10 -5.07 2.52
N LEU A 112 7.71 -6.00 3.37
CA LEU A 112 6.37 -6.55 3.48
C LEU A 112 5.77 -6.21 4.83
N TYR A 113 4.66 -5.51 4.80
CA TYR A 113 3.91 -5.08 5.98
C TYR A 113 2.56 -5.77 6.04
N GLU A 114 2.15 -6.13 7.25
CA GLU A 114 0.81 -6.58 7.56
C GLU A 114 0.11 -5.45 8.33
N CYS A 115 -0.90 -4.87 7.69
CA CYS A 115 -1.60 -3.69 8.18
C CYS A 115 -3.02 -4.09 8.62
N PRO A 116 -3.31 -4.06 9.92
CA PRO A 116 -4.65 -4.34 10.43
C PRO A 116 -5.69 -3.39 9.79
N TRP A 117 -6.85 -3.93 9.45
CA TRP A 117 -7.92 -3.16 8.81
C TRP A 117 -8.44 -1.98 9.64
N ASP A 118 -8.41 -2.11 10.97
CA ASP A 118 -8.81 -1.08 11.92
C ASP A 118 -7.79 0.06 12.06
N LYS A 119 -6.57 -0.14 11.57
CA LYS A 119 -5.48 0.84 11.59
C LYS A 119 -5.22 1.49 10.22
N ALA A 120 -5.87 1.00 9.17
CA ALA A 120 -5.83 1.60 7.85
C ALA A 120 -7.04 2.51 7.64
N VAL A 121 -6.82 3.71 7.10
CA VAL A 121 -7.89 4.69 6.90
C VAL A 121 -8.35 4.66 5.45
N PHE A 122 -9.61 4.28 5.27
CA PHE A 122 -10.29 4.24 3.97
C PHE A 122 -11.37 5.31 3.89
N LEU A 123 -11.29 6.14 2.86
CA LEU A 123 -12.30 7.11 2.46
C LEU A 123 -13.15 6.48 1.33
N TRP A 124 -14.34 6.05 1.70
CA TRP A 124 -15.31 5.44 0.79
C TRP A 124 -16.20 6.52 0.17
N LYS A 125 -16.49 6.41 -1.13
CA LYS A 125 -17.49 7.29 -1.76
C LYS A 125 -18.87 6.98 -1.16
N PRO A 126 -19.61 7.97 -0.64
CA PRO A 126 -20.94 7.74 -0.07
C PRO A 126 -21.92 7.24 -1.13
N LYS A 127 -22.88 6.41 -0.71
CA LYS A 127 -23.93 5.87 -1.57
C LYS A 127 -24.86 7.01 -2.01
N GLY A 128 -24.82 7.38 -3.29
CA GLY A 128 -25.65 8.46 -3.86
C GLY A 128 -24.91 9.74 -4.24
N SER A 129 -23.58 9.80 -4.14
CA SER A 129 -22.80 10.94 -4.65
C SER A 129 -22.90 11.04 -6.17
N LEU A 130 -23.64 12.04 -6.66
CA LEU A 130 -23.78 12.43 -8.07
C LEU A 130 -22.60 13.27 -8.61
N PHE A 131 -21.54 13.44 -7.82
CA PHE A 131 -20.38 14.19 -8.27
C PHE A 131 -19.50 13.29 -9.15
N ASN A 132 -19.70 13.44 -10.46
CA ASN A 132 -18.80 13.01 -11.54
C ASN A 132 -17.48 13.79 -11.48
#